data_AF-A0A4P5VM16-F1
#
_entry.id   AF-A0A4P5VM16-F1
#
_cell.length_a   1.000
_cell.length_b   1.000
_cell.length_c   1.000
_cell.angle_alpha   90.00
_cell.angle_beta   90.00
_cell.angle_gamma   90.00
#
_symmetry.space_group_name_H-M   'P 1'
#
loop_
_entity.id
_entity.type
_entity.pdbx_description
1 polymer ?
#
loop_
_entity_poly.entity_id
_entity_poly.type
_entity_poly.pdbx_seq_one_letter_code
_entity_poly.pdbx_strand_id
1 'polypeptide(L)'
;MLTSGGRFGGYGFYLKNGKPVWLWNMVDLERLKWEGAEALSPGKHKVDFDFLYQGKGAGTLAFNNFSGVGGPGSGTLKVDGKVVATKTMPKTLPMTLQWDESFDIGSDTLTGVNDADYQPPFRFTGTLNKLTIKLDRPQLSAADTKS
;
A
#
# COMPACT_ATOMS: atom_id res chain seq x y z
N MET A 1 -7.88 -8.47 6.38
CA MET A 1 -6.97 -8.27 5.23
C MET A 1 -7.62 -7.28 4.29
N LEU A 2 -6.82 -6.38 3.75
CA LEU A 2 -7.20 -5.45 2.69
C LEU A 2 -6.22 -5.63 1.54
N THR A 3 -6.72 -5.80 0.34
CA THR A 3 -5.92 -5.84 -0.89
C THR A 3 -6.50 -4.86 -1.90
N SER A 4 -5.62 -4.24 -2.68
CA SER A 4 -5.99 -3.39 -3.80
C SER A 4 -5.05 -3.72 -4.93
N GLY A 5 -5.56 -4.43 -5.94
CA GLY A 5 -4.76 -5.14 -6.95
C GLY A 5 -4.33 -6.54 -6.50
N GLY A 6 -3.57 -7.22 -7.34
CA GLY A 6 -3.24 -8.64 -7.19
C GLY A 6 -1.85 -8.98 -7.75
N ARG A 7 -1.76 -10.08 -8.49
CA ARG A 7 -0.49 -10.61 -9.03
C ARG A 7 0.23 -9.61 -9.94
N PHE A 8 -0.53 -8.75 -10.63
CA PHE A 8 -0.02 -7.82 -11.64
C PHE A 8 0.37 -6.45 -11.07
N GLY A 9 0.21 -6.24 -9.76
CA GLY A 9 0.58 -5.01 -9.08
C GLY A 9 -0.50 -4.56 -8.12
N GLY A 10 -0.11 -3.79 -7.11
CA GLY A 10 -1.03 -3.38 -6.05
C GLY A 10 -0.39 -3.41 -4.68
N TYR A 11 -1.22 -3.37 -3.65
CA TYR A 11 -0.77 -3.49 -2.26
C TYR A 11 -1.71 -4.35 -1.42
N GLY A 12 -1.16 -4.93 -0.36
CA GLY A 12 -1.87 -5.75 0.59
C GLY A 12 -1.51 -5.38 2.03
N PHE A 13 -2.52 -5.38 2.90
CA PHE A 13 -2.40 -5.18 4.33
C PHE A 13 -3.01 -6.37 5.08
N TYR A 14 -2.16 -7.16 5.74
CA TYR A 14 -2.56 -8.42 6.37
C TYR A 14 -1.75 -8.71 7.64
N LEU A 15 -2.13 -9.78 8.34
CA LEU A 15 -1.36 -10.34 9.44
C LEU A 15 -0.71 -11.65 8.99
N LYS A 16 0.62 -11.73 9.03
CA LYS A 16 1.38 -12.96 8.79
C LYS A 16 1.79 -13.55 10.14
N ASN A 17 1.24 -14.70 10.51
CA ASN A 17 1.49 -15.31 11.83
C ASN A 17 1.26 -14.32 13.00
N GLY A 18 0.21 -13.51 12.90
CA GLY A 18 -0.10 -12.45 13.85
C GLY A 18 0.73 -11.15 13.71
N LYS A 19 1.77 -11.13 12.88
CA LYS A 19 2.59 -9.94 12.64
C LYS A 19 1.95 -9.03 11.58
N PRO A 20 1.87 -7.71 11.79
CA PRO A 20 1.33 -6.80 10.79
C PRO A 20 2.29 -6.66 9.60
N VAL A 21 1.72 -6.75 8.40
CA VAL A 21 2.45 -6.66 7.14
C VAL A 21 1.74 -5.71 6.18
N TRP A 22 2.46 -4.70 5.71
CA TRP A 22 2.12 -3.97 4.49
C TRP A 22 3.05 -4.42 3.37
N LEU A 23 2.48 -4.82 2.24
CA LEU A 23 3.22 -5.25 1.07
C LEU A 23 2.80 -4.44 -0.15
N TRP A 24 3.78 -4.01 -0.92
CA TRP A 24 3.58 -3.39 -2.23
C TRP A 24 4.17 -4.30 -3.31
N ASN A 25 3.35 -4.70 -4.28
CA ASN A 25 3.77 -5.45 -5.45
C ASN A 25 4.07 -4.48 -6.61
N MET A 26 5.36 -4.32 -6.94
CA MET A 26 5.84 -3.56 -8.09
C MET A 26 5.82 -4.41 -9.36
N VAL A 27 4.63 -4.88 -9.75
CA VAL A 27 4.40 -5.64 -10.99
C VAL A 27 5.34 -6.86 -11.08
N ASP A 28 5.50 -7.56 -9.96
CA ASP A 28 6.36 -8.73 -9.78
C ASP A 28 7.89 -8.49 -9.96
N LEU A 29 8.31 -7.26 -10.27
CA LEU A 29 9.74 -6.89 -10.30
C LEU A 29 10.31 -6.83 -8.88
N GLU A 30 9.53 -6.32 -7.94
CA GLU A 30 9.88 -6.22 -6.54
C GLU A 30 8.63 -6.30 -5.67
N ARG A 31 8.71 -7.01 -4.53
CA ARG A 31 7.69 -6.99 -3.48
C ARG A 31 8.25 -6.30 -2.25
N LEU A 32 7.98 -4.99 -2.11
CA LEU A 32 8.43 -4.23 -0.96
C LEU A 32 7.55 -4.55 0.25
N LYS A 33 8.18 -5.05 1.31
CA LYS A 33 7.48 -5.43 2.54
C LYS A 33 7.91 -4.58 3.72
N TRP A 34 6.93 -4.10 4.47
CA TRP A 34 7.03 -3.53 5.81
C TRP A 34 6.37 -4.52 6.77
N GLU A 35 7.15 -5.11 7.66
CA GLU A 35 6.69 -6.16 8.56
C GLU A 35 7.10 -5.81 9.99
N GLY A 36 6.15 -5.85 10.92
CA GLY A 36 6.45 -5.73 12.34
C GLY A 36 7.23 -6.95 12.82
N ALA A 37 8.20 -6.75 13.71
CA ALA A 37 9.03 -7.84 14.22
C ALA A 37 8.25 -8.86 15.06
N GLU A 38 7.21 -8.41 15.76
CA GLU A 38 6.44 -9.19 16.72
C GLU A 38 4.99 -9.39 16.28
N ALA A 39 4.40 -10.48 16.75
CA ALA A 39 2.97 -10.73 16.59
C ALA A 39 2.18 -9.78 17.48
N LEU A 40 1.01 -9.34 17.02
CA LEU A 40 0.09 -8.59 17.85
C LEU A 40 -0.38 -9.46 19.03
N SER A 41 -0.44 -8.87 20.22
CA SER A 41 -1.02 -9.55 21.37
C SER A 41 -2.53 -9.76 21.17
N PRO A 42 -3.17 -10.67 21.93
CA PRO A 42 -4.62 -10.77 21.90
C PRO A 42 -5.28 -9.45 22.34
N GLY A 43 -6.20 -8.92 21.53
CA GLY A 43 -6.92 -7.70 21.85
C GLY A 43 -7.23 -6.81 20.65
N LYS A 44 -7.63 -5.58 20.95
CA LYS A 44 -7.87 -4.55 19.93
C LYS A 44 -6.58 -3.79 19.67
N HIS A 45 -6.17 -3.75 18.40
CA HIS A 45 -5.01 -3.01 17.95
C HIS A 45 -5.40 -2.06 16.81
N LYS A 46 -4.75 -0.90 16.77
CA LYS A 46 -4.78 -0.01 15.62
C LYS A 46 -3.50 -0.23 14.81
N VAL A 47 -3.64 -0.58 13.54
CA VAL A 47 -2.49 -0.73 12.64
C VAL A 47 -2.62 0.32 11.53
N ASP A 48 -1.63 1.18 11.42
CA ASP A 48 -1.60 2.29 10.47
C ASP A 48 -0.44 2.11 9.49
N PHE A 49 -0.66 2.44 8.22
CA PHE A 49 0.39 2.57 7.24
C PHE A 49 0.34 3.97 6.63
N ASP A 50 1.40 4.75 6.85
CA ASP A 50 1.56 6.08 6.30
C ASP A 50 2.53 6.02 5.12
N PHE A 51 2.19 6.64 4.00
CA PHE A 51 3.07 6.73 2.83
C PHE A 51 3.29 8.19 2.44
N LEU A 52 4.50 8.69 2.62
CA LEU A 52 4.89 10.03 2.21
C LEU A 52 5.43 9.99 0.78
N TYR A 53 4.58 10.33 -0.18
CA TYR A 53 4.97 10.44 -1.59
C TYR A 53 5.74 11.74 -1.85
N GLN A 54 6.86 11.64 -2.59
CA GLN A 54 7.76 12.76 -2.85
C GLN A 54 7.66 13.30 -4.30
N GLY A 55 6.81 12.71 -5.15
CA GLY A 55 6.55 13.24 -6.49
C GLY A 55 5.50 14.35 -6.50
N LYS A 56 5.41 15.06 -7.62
CA LYS A 56 4.44 16.17 -7.83
C LYS A 56 3.00 15.70 -8.06
N GLY A 57 2.81 14.39 -8.24
CA GLY A 57 1.50 13.74 -8.39
C GLY A 57 0.95 13.79 -9.81
N ALA A 58 -0.18 13.11 -10.02
CA ALA A 58 -0.83 12.99 -11.32
C ALA A 58 -1.36 14.33 -11.88
N GLY A 59 -1.40 15.40 -11.09
CA GLY A 59 -1.81 16.72 -11.56
C GLY A 59 -0.92 17.23 -12.70
N THR A 60 0.36 16.84 -12.76
CA THR A 60 1.27 17.25 -13.83
C THR A 60 0.86 16.70 -15.20
N LEU A 61 0.08 15.61 -15.24
CA LEU A 61 -0.38 14.98 -16.48
C LEU A 61 -1.32 15.90 -17.28
N ALA A 62 -2.07 16.79 -16.61
CA ALA A 62 -2.91 17.79 -17.28
C ALA A 62 -2.09 18.77 -18.15
N PHE A 63 -0.78 18.87 -17.92
CA PHE A 63 0.15 19.76 -18.62
C PHE A 63 1.14 18.98 -19.50
N ASN A 64 0.80 17.74 -19.89
CA ASN A 64 1.68 16.82 -20.64
C ASN A 64 3.04 16.57 -19.96
N ASN A 65 3.11 16.75 -18.63
CA ASN A 65 4.32 16.57 -17.86
C ASN A 65 4.26 15.27 -17.05
N PHE A 66 4.99 14.26 -17.48
CA PHE A 66 5.04 12.94 -16.82
C PHE A 66 6.06 12.87 -15.66
N SER A 67 6.85 13.92 -15.42
CA SER A 67 7.88 13.91 -14.36
C SER A 67 7.32 13.93 -12.93
N GLY A 68 6.04 14.26 -12.76
CA GLY A 68 5.38 14.31 -11.45
C GLY A 68 4.94 12.96 -10.89
N VAL A 69 4.85 11.93 -11.73
CA VAL A 69 4.38 10.59 -11.36
C VAL A 69 5.53 9.59 -11.24
N GLY A 70 5.33 8.51 -10.48
CA GLY A 70 6.32 7.44 -10.32
C GLY A 70 7.51 7.82 -9.43
N GLY A 71 7.43 8.96 -8.74
CA GLY A 71 8.46 9.44 -7.84
C GLY A 71 8.67 8.52 -6.62
N PRO A 72 9.73 8.76 -5.83
CA PRO A 72 9.98 8.03 -4.60
C PRO A 72 8.92 8.29 -3.53
N GLY A 73 8.89 7.45 -2.53
CA GLY A 73 8.14 7.70 -1.30
C GLY A 73 8.64 6.88 -0.13
N SER A 74 8.28 7.29 1.08
CA SER A 74 8.67 6.61 2.32
C SER A 74 7.44 6.05 3.02
N GLY A 75 7.42 4.73 3.22
CA GLY A 75 6.37 4.04 3.96
C GLY A 75 6.75 3.86 5.43
N THR A 76 5.78 4.03 6.33
CA THR A 76 5.92 3.80 7.77
C THR A 76 4.73 2.98 8.27
N LEU A 77 5.02 1.79 8.79
CA LEU A 77 4.05 0.92 9.44
C LEU A 77 4.07 1.16 10.95
N LYS A 78 2.89 1.34 11.55
CA LYS A 78 2.70 1.57 12.98
C LYS A 78 1.69 0.60 13.59
N VAL A 79 1.92 0.24 14.84
CA VAL A 79 0.99 -0.50 15.70
C VAL A 79 0.76 0.32 16.96
N ASP A 80 -0.50 0.65 17.25
CA ASP A 80 -0.91 1.46 18.39
C ASP A 80 -0.10 2.76 18.51
N GLY A 81 0.15 3.38 17.36
CA GLY A 81 0.93 4.62 17.23
C GLY A 81 2.46 4.43 17.25
N LYS A 82 2.99 3.25 17.58
CA LYS A 82 4.43 2.96 17.59
C LYS A 82 4.89 2.50 16.22
N VAL A 83 5.99 3.07 15.73
CA VAL A 83 6.62 2.65 14.47
C VAL A 83 7.22 1.25 14.63
N VAL A 84 6.83 0.34 13.75
CA VAL A 84 7.34 -1.05 13.72
C VAL A 84 8.16 -1.35 12.48
N ALA A 85 7.99 -0.59 11.39
CA ALA A 85 8.83 -0.68 10.21
C ALA A 85 8.81 0.63 9.41
N THR A 86 9.96 1.01 8.85
CA THR A 86 10.10 2.13 7.92
C THR A 86 10.97 1.70 6.74
N LYS A 87 10.59 2.08 5.53
CA LYS A 87 11.36 1.80 4.32
C LYS A 87 11.05 2.85 3.26
N THR A 88 12.10 3.23 2.53
CA THR A 88 11.99 4.09 1.35
C THR A 88 11.83 3.23 0.12
N MET A 89 10.88 3.62 -0.71
CA MET A 89 10.62 3.08 -2.03
C MET A 89 11.19 4.05 -3.06
N PRO A 90 12.26 3.69 -3.80
CA PRO A 90 12.94 4.63 -4.70
C PRO A 90 12.07 5.13 -5.85
N LYS A 91 11.07 4.35 -6.26
CA LYS A 91 10.12 4.67 -7.34
C LYS A 91 8.78 4.03 -7.06
N THR A 92 7.71 4.72 -7.42
CA THR A 92 6.34 4.20 -7.38
C THR A 92 5.86 3.86 -8.79
N LEU A 93 4.74 3.16 -8.93
CA LEU A 93 4.11 2.97 -10.24
C LEU A 93 3.50 4.30 -10.68
N PRO A 94 3.95 4.90 -11.81
CA PRO A 94 3.47 6.21 -12.26
C PRO A 94 2.00 6.19 -12.67
N MET A 95 1.54 5.06 -13.19
CA MET A 95 0.16 4.78 -13.51
C MET A 95 -0.11 3.33 -13.11
N THR A 96 -1.10 3.12 -12.26
CA THR A 96 -1.63 1.79 -12.00
C THR A 96 -2.69 1.49 -13.05
N LEU A 97 -2.58 0.34 -13.72
CA LEU A 97 -3.62 -0.23 -14.58
C LEU A 97 -4.78 -0.70 -13.68
N GLN A 98 -5.59 0.22 -13.17
CA GLN A 98 -6.82 -0.09 -12.41
C GLN A 98 -7.93 -0.71 -13.29
N TRP A 99 -7.60 -1.44 -14.35
CA TRP A 99 -8.60 -1.98 -15.28
C TRP A 99 -9.14 -3.36 -14.92
N ASP A 100 -8.54 -4.11 -13.99
CA ASP A 100 -8.95 -5.52 -13.83
C ASP A 100 -9.09 -6.08 -12.41
N GLU A 101 -8.86 -5.33 -11.33
CA GLU A 101 -8.87 -5.98 -10.00
C GLU A 101 -9.57 -5.21 -8.88
N SER A 102 -10.33 -6.00 -8.13
CA SER A 102 -11.26 -5.67 -7.05
C SER A 102 -10.56 -5.04 -5.85
N PHE A 103 -11.28 -4.14 -5.18
CA PHE A 103 -10.92 -3.69 -3.83
C PHE A 103 -11.59 -4.64 -2.83
N ASP A 104 -10.88 -5.68 -2.44
CA ASP A 104 -11.42 -6.72 -1.57
C ASP A 104 -11.13 -6.44 -0.09
N ILE A 105 -12.21 -6.38 0.70
CA ILE A 105 -12.16 -6.31 2.17
C ILE A 105 -12.62 -7.66 2.72
N GLY A 106 -11.73 -8.37 3.40
CA GLY A 106 -12.10 -9.49 4.28
C GLY A 106 -12.00 -10.90 3.69
N SER A 107 -11.84 -11.05 2.36
CA SER A 107 -11.50 -12.31 1.71
C SER A 107 -10.92 -12.03 0.33
N ASP A 108 -9.70 -12.49 0.05
CA ASP A 108 -9.13 -12.49 -1.30
C ASP A 108 -9.48 -13.83 -1.94
N THR A 109 -10.35 -13.81 -2.95
CA THR A 109 -10.94 -15.01 -3.57
C THR A 109 -10.32 -15.36 -4.94
N LEU A 110 -9.35 -14.59 -5.45
CA LEU A 110 -8.90 -14.72 -6.84
C LEU A 110 -7.40 -14.97 -6.98
N THR A 111 -6.51 -14.01 -6.69
CA THR A 111 -5.05 -14.21 -6.77
C THR A 111 -4.35 -13.41 -5.69
N GLY A 112 -3.62 -14.08 -4.80
CA GLY A 112 -2.92 -13.41 -3.69
C GLY A 112 -1.86 -12.43 -4.19
N VAL A 113 -1.75 -11.27 -3.53
CA VAL A 113 -0.69 -10.28 -3.80
C VAL A 113 0.70 -10.86 -3.48
N ASN A 114 0.78 -11.85 -2.59
CA ASN A 114 2.01 -12.58 -2.28
C ASN A 114 1.74 -14.05 -1.91
N ASP A 115 1.81 -14.91 -2.92
CA ASP A 115 1.68 -16.37 -2.81
C ASP A 115 2.68 -17.02 -1.82
N ALA A 116 3.81 -16.37 -1.53
CA ALA A 116 4.80 -16.87 -0.56
C ALA A 116 4.40 -16.61 0.90
N ASP A 117 3.55 -15.61 1.16
CA ASP A 117 3.10 -15.26 2.51
C ASP A 117 1.74 -15.87 2.85
N TYR A 118 0.86 -16.03 1.86
CA TYR A 118 -0.44 -16.66 2.02
C TYR A 118 -0.95 -17.25 0.69
N GLN A 119 -1.78 -18.28 0.77
CA GLN A 119 -2.46 -18.89 -0.38
C GLN A 119 -3.97 -18.68 -0.22
N PRO A 120 -4.69 -18.22 -1.25
CA PRO A 120 -6.15 -18.22 -1.24
C PRO A 120 -6.70 -19.66 -1.04
N PRO A 121 -7.78 -19.85 -0.26
CA PRO A 121 -8.51 -18.82 0.49
C PRO A 121 -7.80 -18.45 1.80
N PHE A 122 -7.43 -17.17 1.96
CA PHE A 122 -6.87 -16.64 3.21
C PHE A 122 -7.93 -15.83 3.96
N ARG A 123 -8.70 -16.49 4.82
CA ARG A 123 -9.73 -15.84 5.63
C ARG A 123 -9.10 -15.17 6.85
N PHE A 124 -9.31 -13.86 6.98
CA PHE A 124 -8.98 -13.16 8.21
C PHE A 124 -9.89 -13.66 9.35
N THR A 125 -9.28 -14.18 10.43
CA THR A 125 -10.00 -14.77 11.57
C THR A 125 -10.31 -13.78 12.69
N GLY A 126 -9.82 -12.53 12.58
CA GLY A 126 -10.12 -11.45 13.52
C GLY A 126 -11.40 -10.69 13.15
N THR A 127 -11.78 -9.73 14.01
CA THR A 127 -12.86 -8.77 13.72
C THR A 127 -12.27 -7.46 13.20
N LEU A 128 -12.70 -7.02 12.01
CA LEU A 128 -12.35 -5.69 11.50
C LEU A 128 -13.40 -4.68 11.96
N ASN A 129 -13.07 -3.84 12.95
CA ASN A 129 -14.02 -2.86 13.48
C ASN A 129 -14.16 -1.61 12.59
N LYS A 130 -13.06 -1.12 12.02
CA LYS A 130 -13.04 0.11 11.22
C LYS A 130 -11.88 0.08 10.23
N LEU A 131 -12.17 0.53 9.01
CA LEU A 131 -11.18 0.87 8.00
C LEU A 131 -11.26 2.37 7.74
N THR A 132 -10.12 3.04 7.57
CA THR A 132 -10.08 4.45 7.20
C THR A 132 -8.98 4.65 6.18
N ILE A 133 -9.34 5.26 5.05
CA ILE A 133 -8.39 5.66 4.01
C ILE A 133 -8.40 7.18 3.99
N LYS A 134 -7.21 7.77 4.15
CA LYS A 134 -7.00 9.21 4.02
C LYS A 134 -6.04 9.43 2.86
N LEU A 135 -6.40 10.31 1.95
CA LEU A 135 -5.58 10.66 0.80
C LEU A 135 -5.30 12.16 0.87
N ASP A 136 -4.02 12.51 1.01
CA ASP A 136 -3.54 13.87 0.84
C ASP A 136 -2.82 13.95 -0.51
N ARG A 137 -3.34 14.75 -1.44
CA ARG A 137 -2.84 14.81 -2.82
C ARG A 137 -1.86 15.97 -2.94
N PRO A 138 -0.67 15.75 -3.55
CA PRO A 138 0.25 16.83 -3.85
C PRO A 138 -0.45 17.97 -4.60
N GLN A 139 -0.18 19.21 -4.19
CA GLN A 139 -0.68 20.42 -4.85
C GLN A 139 0.42 20.98 -5.74
N LEU A 140 0.09 21.28 -7.00
CA LEU A 140 1.04 21.88 -7.93
C LEU A 140 1.27 23.36 -7.61
N SER A 141 2.51 23.81 -7.72
CA SER A 141 2.82 25.24 -7.69
C SER A 141 2.54 25.89 -9.04
N ALA A 142 2.43 27.23 -9.09
CA ALA A 142 2.27 27.96 -10.35
C ALA A 142 3.44 27.72 -11.33
N ALA A 143 4.65 27.44 -10.83
CA ALA A 143 5.79 27.10 -11.67
C ALA A 143 5.66 25.71 -12.32
N ASP A 144 4.95 24.77 -11.69
CA ASP A 144 4.74 23.42 -12.21
C ASP A 144 3.69 23.35 -13.33
N THR A 145 2.89 24.42 -13.48
CA THR A 145 1.83 24.53 -14.49
C THR A 145 2.25 25.24 -15.77
N LYS A 146 3.48 25.78 -15.83
CA LYS A 146 4.01 26.42 -17.03
C LYS A 146 4.69 25.37 -17.90
N SER A 147 4.01 24.98 -18.97
CA SER A 147 4.53 24.14 -20.06
C SER A 147 5.55 24.89 -20.92
#